data_AF-A0A6V7NTU1-F1
#
_entry.id   AF-A0A6V7NTU1-F1
#
_cell.length_a   1.000
_cell.length_b   1.000
_cell.length_c   1.000
_cell.angle_alpha   90.00
_cell.angle_beta   90.00
_cell.angle_gamma   90.00
#
_symmetry.space_group_name_H-M   'P 1'
#
loop_
_entity.id
_entity.type
_entity.pdbx_description
1 polymer ?
#
loop_
_entity_poly.entity_id
_entity_poly.type
_entity_poly.pdbx_seq_one_letter_code
_entity_poly.pdbx_strand_id
1 'polypeptide(L)'
;MSKSISTEASLFASQIENRRFNTGTLQILESILVAKDVSSLLEIRSALRELLRSQSMAVLVETSVETADVKLRIVEFFVRAFALIGDVESCLALKYEALVLREAIHLKDRDLQVSYEEWLTFGRDSLNNGFYTIAVRVNLLYSFQIVALSFICSLIFVIITYGIITVFIF
;
A
#
# COMPACT_ATOMS: atom_id res chain seq x y z
N MET A 1 22.22 -20.75 -19.61
CA MET A 1 21.05 -19.97 -19.17
C MET A 1 21.14 -19.55 -17.70
N SER A 2 21.56 -20.41 -16.77
CA SER A 2 21.72 -20.07 -15.34
C SER A 2 22.56 -18.81 -15.07
N LYS A 3 23.65 -18.57 -15.82
CA LYS A 3 24.47 -17.36 -15.69
C LYS A 3 23.72 -16.04 -15.95
N SER A 4 22.79 -16.00 -16.91
CA SER A 4 22.05 -14.77 -17.23
C SER A 4 21.13 -14.37 -16.08
N ILE A 5 20.39 -15.34 -15.56
CA ILE A 5 19.44 -15.14 -14.46
C ILE A 5 20.18 -14.73 -13.19
N SER A 6 21.34 -15.34 -12.89
CA SER A 6 22.16 -14.90 -11.75
C SER A 6 22.67 -13.46 -11.91
N THR A 7 23.04 -13.05 -13.13
CA THR A 7 23.50 -11.67 -13.37
C THR A 7 22.37 -10.66 -13.23
N GLU A 8 21.17 -10.98 -13.74
CA GLU A 8 19.99 -10.14 -13.59
C GLU A 8 19.54 -10.03 -12.12
N ALA A 9 19.59 -11.13 -11.37
CA ALA A 9 19.28 -11.13 -9.94
C ALA A 9 20.29 -10.30 -9.12
N SER A 10 21.60 -10.41 -9.41
CA SER A 10 22.61 -9.54 -8.80
C SER A 10 22.42 -8.07 -9.18
N LEU A 11 22.08 -7.79 -10.43
CA LEU A 11 21.77 -6.44 -10.89
C LEU A 11 20.57 -5.88 -10.12
N PHE A 12 19.49 -6.65 -10.00
CA PHE A 12 18.31 -6.26 -9.22
C PHE A 12 18.67 -5.96 -7.77
N ALA A 13 19.38 -6.87 -7.09
CA ALA A 13 19.83 -6.68 -5.71
C ALA A 13 20.60 -5.35 -5.54
N SER A 14 21.54 -5.08 -6.43
CA SER A 14 22.32 -3.83 -6.41
C SER A 14 21.46 -2.57 -6.60
N GLN A 15 20.40 -2.62 -7.43
CA GLN A 15 19.51 -1.47 -7.59
C GLN A 15 18.71 -1.20 -6.31
N ILE A 16 18.24 -2.26 -5.63
CA ILE A 16 17.49 -2.14 -4.38
C ILE A 16 18.40 -1.58 -3.25
N GLU A 17 19.63 -2.08 -3.13
CA GLU A 17 20.61 -1.58 -2.16
C GLU A 17 20.92 -0.09 -2.38
N ASN A 18 21.03 0.33 -3.65
CA ASN A 18 21.24 1.73 -4.01
C ASN A 18 19.95 2.59 -3.97
N ARG A 19 18.86 2.08 -3.36
CA ARG A 19 17.57 2.79 -3.20
C ARG A 19 16.94 3.24 -4.54
N ARG A 20 17.21 2.51 -5.63
CA ARG A 20 16.68 2.82 -6.96
C ARG A 20 15.35 2.12 -7.20
N PHE A 21 14.30 2.73 -6.66
CA PHE A 21 12.91 2.29 -6.81
C PHE A 21 12.26 2.91 -8.04
N ASN A 22 12.41 2.27 -9.19
CA ASN A 22 11.84 2.76 -10.45
C ASN A 22 11.24 1.61 -11.29
N THR A 23 10.53 1.96 -12.35
CA THR A 23 9.89 0.99 -13.26
C THR A 23 10.91 0.06 -13.93
N GLY A 24 12.11 0.55 -14.25
CA GLY A 24 13.18 -0.28 -14.82
C GLY A 24 13.63 -1.39 -13.86
N THR A 25 13.72 -1.10 -12.57
CA THR A 25 14.04 -2.10 -11.54
C THR A 25 12.95 -3.18 -11.44
N LEU A 26 11.67 -2.83 -11.60
CA LEU A 26 10.57 -3.81 -11.65
C LEU A 26 10.64 -4.69 -12.91
N GLN A 27 11.00 -4.12 -14.07
CA GLN A 27 11.16 -4.90 -15.31
C GLN A 27 12.28 -5.94 -15.22
N ILE A 28 13.35 -5.64 -14.48
CA ILE A 28 14.40 -6.63 -14.19
C ILE A 28 13.82 -7.78 -13.37
N LEU A 29 13.01 -7.49 -12.34
CA LEU A 29 12.34 -8.51 -11.54
C LEU A 29 11.40 -9.38 -12.40
N GLU A 30 10.59 -8.77 -13.26
CA GLU A 30 9.71 -9.49 -14.20
C GLU A 30 10.52 -10.41 -15.11
N SER A 31 11.64 -9.93 -15.65
CA SER A 31 12.50 -10.71 -16.55
C SER A 31 13.07 -11.96 -15.86
N ILE A 32 13.48 -11.83 -14.60
CA ILE A 32 13.96 -12.97 -13.78
C ILE A 32 12.85 -14.01 -13.58
N LEU A 33 11.61 -13.56 -13.36
CA LEU A 33 10.45 -14.42 -13.07
C LEU A 33 9.88 -15.14 -14.31
N VAL A 34 10.26 -14.74 -15.53
CA VAL A 34 9.83 -15.37 -16.79
C VAL A 34 10.72 -16.59 -17.16
N ALA A 35 11.68 -16.97 -16.32
CA ALA A 35 12.60 -18.06 -16.59
C ALA A 35 11.92 -19.44 -16.71
N LYS A 36 12.44 -20.29 -17.61
CA LYS A 36 11.87 -21.60 -17.99
C LYS A 36 12.12 -22.74 -16.99
N ASP A 37 13.04 -22.60 -16.05
CA ASP A 37 13.41 -23.67 -15.12
C ASP A 37 12.78 -23.43 -13.74
N VAL A 38 11.84 -24.30 -13.36
CA VAL A 38 10.99 -24.13 -12.17
C VAL A 38 11.78 -24.26 -10.87
N SER A 39 12.79 -25.14 -10.82
CA SER A 39 13.53 -25.42 -9.57
C SER A 39 14.46 -24.28 -9.20
N SER A 40 15.25 -23.77 -10.14
CA SER A 40 16.10 -22.59 -9.91
C SER A 40 15.26 -21.32 -9.67
N LEU A 41 14.10 -21.20 -10.31
CA LEU A 41 13.19 -20.09 -10.10
C LEU A 41 12.63 -20.05 -8.68
N LEU A 42 12.34 -21.20 -8.05
CA LEU A 42 11.87 -21.25 -6.67
C LEU A 42 12.92 -20.73 -5.68
N GLU A 43 14.18 -21.17 -5.82
CA GLU A 43 15.29 -20.73 -4.98
C GLU A 43 15.56 -19.23 -5.14
N ILE A 44 15.59 -18.75 -6.39
CA ILE A 44 15.77 -17.33 -6.70
C ILE A 44 14.61 -16.50 -6.13
N ARG A 45 13.38 -16.99 -6.27
CA ARG A 45 12.20 -16.32 -5.73
C ARG A 45 12.23 -16.24 -4.20
N SER A 46 12.71 -17.28 -3.51
CA SER A 46 12.90 -17.22 -2.05
C SER A 46 13.95 -16.19 -1.65
N ALA A 47 15.11 -16.17 -2.33
CA ALA A 47 16.17 -15.21 -2.03
C ALA A 47 15.73 -13.75 -2.30
N LEU A 48 15.05 -13.52 -3.42
CA LEU A 48 14.49 -12.20 -3.75
C LEU A 48 13.41 -11.78 -2.76
N ARG A 49 12.58 -12.71 -2.28
CA ARG A 49 11.57 -12.43 -1.25
C ARG A 49 12.22 -11.98 0.06
N GLU A 50 13.25 -12.67 0.54
CA GLU A 50 13.97 -12.29 1.76
C GLU A 50 14.67 -10.93 1.61
N LEU A 51 15.27 -10.68 0.44
CA LEU A 51 15.86 -9.39 0.12
C LEU A 51 14.80 -8.27 0.16
N LEU A 52 13.66 -8.44 -0.52
CA LEU A 52 12.62 -7.42 -0.51
C LEU A 52 12.04 -7.18 0.89
N ARG A 53 11.85 -8.23 1.69
CA ARG A 53 11.37 -8.09 3.08
C ARG A 53 12.35 -7.28 3.93
N SER A 54 13.64 -7.62 3.89
CA SER A 54 14.65 -6.88 4.65
C SER A 54 14.78 -5.42 4.20
N GLN A 55 14.77 -5.18 2.89
CA GLN A 55 14.93 -3.85 2.32
C GLN A 55 13.70 -2.97 2.54
N SER A 56 12.48 -3.53 2.40
CA SER A 56 11.25 -2.78 2.67
C SER A 56 11.17 -2.31 4.13
N MET A 57 11.53 -3.17 5.09
CA MET A 57 11.59 -2.80 6.51
C MET A 57 12.63 -1.70 6.76
N ALA A 58 13.84 -1.85 6.22
CA ALA A 58 14.91 -0.87 6.41
C ALA A 58 14.50 0.50 5.85
N VAL A 59 13.93 0.53 4.64
CA VAL A 59 13.53 1.77 3.98
C VAL A 59 12.37 2.44 4.70
N LEU A 60 11.37 1.69 5.20
CA LEU A 60 10.27 2.29 5.97
C LEU A 60 10.74 2.94 7.28
N VAL A 61 11.78 2.39 7.92
CA VAL A 61 12.39 2.98 9.12
C VAL A 61 13.25 4.20 8.76
N GLU A 62 14.09 4.11 7.72
CA GLU A 62 14.98 5.18 7.26
C GLU A 62 14.20 6.40 6.74
N THR A 63 13.08 6.17 6.06
CA THR A 63 12.32 7.22 5.38
C THR A 63 11.48 8.08 6.32
N SER A 64 11.56 7.95 7.66
CA SER A 64 10.70 8.75 8.56
C SER A 64 10.76 10.27 8.30
N VAL A 65 11.88 10.77 7.77
CA VAL A 65 12.15 12.19 7.45
C VAL A 65 11.72 12.60 6.02
N GLU A 66 11.47 11.65 5.12
CA GLU A 66 11.13 11.93 3.72
C GLU A 66 9.72 12.51 3.54
N THR A 67 9.52 13.24 2.43
CA THR A 67 8.19 13.73 2.07
C THR A 67 7.24 12.57 1.80
N ALA A 68 5.96 12.82 2.05
CA ALA A 68 4.94 11.80 1.94
C ALA A 68 4.78 11.27 0.50
N ASP A 69 5.10 12.08 -0.52
CA ASP A 69 5.15 11.67 -1.94
C ASP A 69 6.29 10.69 -2.24
N VAL A 70 7.46 10.89 -1.63
CA VAL A 70 8.61 9.98 -1.79
C VAL A 70 8.30 8.65 -1.11
N LYS A 71 7.73 8.70 0.11
CA LYS A 71 7.26 7.50 0.82
C LYS A 71 6.25 6.71 -0.02
N LEU A 72 5.27 7.40 -0.60
CA LEU A 72 4.24 6.75 -1.40
C LEU A 72 4.84 6.02 -2.61
N ARG A 73 5.75 6.66 -3.36
CA ARG A 73 6.45 6.02 -4.50
C ARG A 73 7.22 4.77 -4.10
N ILE A 74 7.90 4.81 -2.96
CA ILE A 74 8.65 3.67 -2.43
C ILE A 74 7.71 2.52 -2.07
N VAL A 75 6.63 2.82 -1.33
CA VAL A 75 5.64 1.81 -0.93
C VAL A 75 4.98 1.18 -2.15
N GLU A 76 4.55 1.98 -3.14
CA GLU A 76 3.95 1.49 -4.38
C GLU A 76 4.90 0.58 -5.17
N PHE A 77 6.20 0.91 -5.20
CA PHE A 77 7.21 0.05 -5.80
C PHE A 77 7.24 -1.32 -5.12
N PHE A 78 7.33 -1.36 -3.78
CA PHE A 78 7.40 -2.61 -3.05
C PHE A 78 6.09 -3.42 -3.15
N VAL A 79 4.92 -2.79 -3.14
CA VAL A 79 3.63 -3.47 -3.39
C VAL A 79 3.67 -4.23 -4.71
N ARG A 80 4.12 -3.59 -5.79
CA ARG A 80 4.25 -4.23 -7.10
C ARG A 80 5.29 -5.36 -7.08
N ALA A 81 6.43 -5.14 -6.45
CA ALA A 81 7.48 -6.15 -6.35
C ALA A 81 7.02 -7.41 -5.59
N PHE A 82 6.30 -7.25 -4.47
CA PHE A 82 5.74 -8.37 -3.72
C PHE A 82 4.61 -9.07 -4.46
N ALA A 83 3.78 -8.33 -5.21
CA ALA A 83 2.78 -8.93 -6.09
C ALA A 83 3.42 -9.83 -7.16
N LEU A 84 4.52 -9.39 -7.77
CA LEU A 84 5.28 -10.17 -8.76
C LEU A 84 5.88 -11.45 -8.16
N ILE A 85 6.44 -11.37 -6.95
CA ILE A 85 7.02 -12.52 -6.24
C ILE A 85 5.95 -13.46 -5.63
N GLY A 86 4.68 -13.02 -5.60
CA GLY A 86 3.58 -13.74 -4.98
C GLY A 86 3.69 -13.81 -3.45
N ASP A 87 4.23 -12.77 -2.83
CA ASP A 87 4.24 -12.60 -1.37
C ASP A 87 3.01 -11.80 -0.94
N VAL A 88 1.92 -12.51 -0.70
CA VAL A 88 0.60 -11.91 -0.43
C VAL A 88 0.61 -11.12 0.88
N GLU A 89 1.29 -11.60 1.91
CA GLU A 89 1.33 -10.96 3.23
C GLU A 89 2.02 -9.60 3.16
N SER A 90 3.25 -9.56 2.63
CA SER A 90 4.01 -8.32 2.50
C SER A 90 3.37 -7.35 1.51
N CYS A 91 2.71 -7.87 0.46
CA CYS A 91 1.93 -7.07 -0.47
C CYS A 91 0.74 -6.38 0.22
N LEU A 92 -0.07 -7.11 0.97
CA LEU A 92 -1.23 -6.55 1.68
C LEU A 92 -0.82 -5.57 2.77
N ALA A 93 0.25 -5.86 3.52
CA ALA A 93 0.77 -4.96 4.55
C ALA A 93 1.17 -3.60 3.96
N LEU A 94 1.90 -3.60 2.84
CA LEU A 94 2.30 -2.34 2.19
C LEU A 94 1.17 -1.66 1.44
N LYS A 95 0.21 -2.42 0.90
CA LYS A 95 -1.00 -1.85 0.29
C LYS A 95 -1.81 -1.08 1.34
N TYR A 96 -1.90 -1.59 2.58
CA TYR A 96 -2.48 -0.85 3.70
C TYR A 96 -1.73 0.45 3.98
N GLU A 97 -0.39 0.39 4.12
CA GLU A 97 0.43 1.58 4.35
C GLU A 97 0.29 2.63 3.24
N ALA A 98 0.21 2.21 1.98
CA ALA A 98 -0.03 3.11 0.84
C ALA A 98 -1.37 3.84 0.96
N LEU A 99 -2.44 3.12 1.33
CA LEU A 99 -3.77 3.71 1.49
C LEU A 99 -3.79 4.71 2.65
N VAL A 100 -3.16 4.38 3.78
CA VAL A 100 -3.02 5.30 4.94
C VAL A 100 -2.21 6.55 4.57
N LEU A 101 -1.09 6.38 3.85
CA LEU A 101 -0.27 7.51 3.40
C LEU A 101 -1.04 8.41 2.43
N ARG A 102 -1.77 7.84 1.48
CA ARG A 102 -2.64 8.59 0.56
C ARG A 102 -3.71 9.39 1.31
N GLU A 103 -4.35 8.79 2.32
CA GLU A 103 -5.32 9.48 3.18
C GLU A 103 -4.66 10.56 4.05
N ALA A 104 -3.37 10.46 4.39
CA ALA A 104 -2.67 11.55 5.09
C ALA A 104 -2.34 12.76 4.17
N ILE A 105 -2.19 12.53 2.86
CA ILE A 105 -1.72 13.54 1.89
C ILE A 105 -2.87 14.14 1.07
N HIS A 106 -4.06 13.51 1.05
CA HIS A 106 -5.16 13.90 0.17
C HIS A 106 -5.62 15.37 0.30
N LEU A 107 -5.34 16.03 1.43
CA LEU A 107 -5.62 17.46 1.62
C LEU A 107 -4.73 18.36 0.76
N LYS A 108 -3.56 17.87 0.33
CA LYS A 108 -2.62 18.57 -0.56
C LYS A 108 -2.81 18.19 -2.03
N ASP A 109 -3.24 16.96 -2.30
CA ASP A 109 -3.50 16.44 -3.63
C ASP A 109 -4.79 15.62 -3.64
N ARG A 110 -5.84 16.13 -4.32
CA ARG A 110 -7.14 15.48 -4.36
C ARG A 110 -7.14 14.20 -5.20
N ASP A 111 -6.17 14.02 -6.09
CA ASP A 111 -6.06 12.81 -6.91
C ASP A 111 -5.55 11.61 -6.08
N LEU A 112 -4.98 11.86 -4.90
CA LEU A 112 -4.57 10.84 -3.95
C LEU A 112 -5.71 10.37 -3.03
N GLN A 113 -6.91 10.97 -3.10
CA GLN A 113 -8.04 10.57 -2.29
C GLN A 113 -8.33 9.07 -2.47
N VAL A 114 -8.35 8.35 -1.36
CA VAL A 114 -8.71 6.92 -1.37
C VAL A 114 -10.23 6.82 -1.26
N SER A 115 -10.83 6.15 -2.23
CA SER A 115 -12.27 5.93 -2.25
C SER A 115 -12.68 4.85 -1.25
N TYR A 116 -13.94 4.89 -0.82
CA TYR A 116 -14.52 3.83 -0.01
C TYR A 116 -14.48 2.45 -0.69
N GLU A 117 -14.67 2.42 -2.00
CA GLU A 117 -14.62 1.18 -2.79
C GLU A 117 -13.22 0.55 -2.80
N GLU A 118 -12.16 1.36 -2.83
CA GLU A 118 -10.77 0.87 -2.72
C GLU A 118 -10.53 0.20 -1.35
N TRP A 119 -11.00 0.81 -0.26
CA TRP A 119 -10.89 0.23 1.08
C TRP A 119 -11.71 -1.05 1.25
N LEU A 120 -12.93 -1.08 0.71
CA LEU A 120 -13.74 -2.30 0.70
C LEU A 120 -13.08 -3.42 -0.11
N THR A 121 -12.50 -3.08 -1.25
CA THR A 121 -11.78 -4.04 -2.09
C THR A 121 -10.57 -4.59 -1.33
N PHE A 122 -9.80 -3.73 -0.67
CA PHE A 122 -8.69 -4.16 0.18
C PHE A 122 -9.13 -5.06 1.35
N GLY A 123 -10.22 -4.71 2.04
CA GLY A 123 -10.78 -5.53 3.11
C GLY A 123 -11.24 -6.91 2.61
N ARG A 124 -11.86 -6.97 1.43
CA ARG A 124 -12.26 -8.22 0.77
C ARG A 124 -11.06 -9.05 0.35
N ASP A 125 -10.05 -8.43 -0.25
CA ASP A 125 -8.80 -9.09 -0.63
C ASP A 125 -8.11 -9.68 0.61
N SER A 126 -8.05 -8.93 1.71
CA SER A 126 -7.46 -9.39 2.97
C SER A 126 -8.21 -10.59 3.55
N LEU A 127 -9.55 -10.55 3.52
CA LEU A 127 -10.41 -11.65 3.98
C LEU A 127 -10.19 -12.92 3.15
N ASN A 128 -10.20 -12.78 1.82
CA ASN A 128 -10.03 -13.89 0.88
C ASN A 128 -8.66 -14.57 1.03
N ASN A 129 -7.64 -13.82 1.48
CA ASN A 129 -6.29 -14.34 1.73
C ASN A 129 -6.07 -14.81 3.18
N GLY A 130 -7.13 -14.86 4.01
CA GLY A 130 -7.07 -15.38 5.38
C GLY A 130 -6.58 -14.39 6.45
N PHE A 131 -6.43 -13.10 6.11
CA PHE A 131 -6.01 -12.05 7.04
C PHE A 131 -7.21 -11.38 7.73
N TYR A 132 -7.93 -12.17 8.52
CA TYR A 132 -9.19 -11.77 9.17
C TYR A 132 -9.08 -10.54 10.07
N THR A 133 -7.98 -10.40 10.81
CA THR A 133 -7.76 -9.27 11.73
C THR A 133 -7.62 -7.94 10.99
N ILE A 134 -6.98 -7.94 9.81
CA ILE A 134 -6.82 -6.77 8.95
C ILE A 134 -8.17 -6.41 8.31
N ALA A 135 -8.90 -7.42 7.80
CA ALA A 135 -10.23 -7.22 7.21
C ALA A 135 -11.23 -6.60 8.20
N VAL A 136 -11.24 -7.09 9.45
CA VAL A 136 -12.09 -6.53 10.52
C VAL A 136 -11.69 -5.11 10.87
N ARG A 137 -10.38 -4.81 10.92
CA ARG A 137 -9.89 -3.45 11.24
C ARG A 137 -10.30 -2.43 10.19
N VAL A 138 -10.22 -2.77 8.91
CA VAL A 138 -10.70 -1.92 7.80
C VAL A 138 -12.20 -1.68 7.93
N ASN A 139 -12.97 -2.72 8.23
CA ASN A 139 -14.42 -2.59 8.39
C ASN A 139 -14.80 -1.74 9.63
N LEU A 140 -14.04 -1.85 10.73
CA LEU A 140 -14.27 -1.11 11.98
C LEU A 140 -13.80 0.36 11.92
N LEU A 141 -12.66 0.66 11.29
CA LEU A 141 -12.17 2.03 11.11
C LEU A 141 -13.16 2.87 10.29
N TYR A 142 -13.69 2.32 9.20
CA TYR A 142 -14.64 3.05 8.34
C TYR A 142 -16.07 3.07 8.87
N SER A 143 -16.51 2.07 9.63
CA SER A 143 -17.80 2.18 10.33
C SER A 143 -17.76 3.28 11.41
N PHE A 144 -16.63 3.51 12.08
CA PHE A 144 -16.46 4.68 12.95
C PHE A 144 -16.36 6.02 12.19
N GLN A 145 -15.67 6.07 11.05
CA GLN A 145 -15.59 7.28 10.22
C GLN A 145 -16.95 7.65 9.60
N ILE A 146 -17.73 6.67 9.13
CA ILE A 146 -19.09 6.86 8.61
C ILE A 146 -20.06 7.25 9.73
N VAL A 147 -19.96 6.64 10.91
CA VAL A 147 -20.79 7.04 12.07
C VAL A 147 -20.44 8.46 12.52
N ALA A 148 -19.15 8.82 12.59
CA ALA A 148 -18.71 10.18 12.93
C ALA A 148 -19.14 11.21 11.88
N LEU A 149 -19.03 10.91 10.59
CA LEU A 149 -19.50 11.78 9.51
C LEU A 149 -21.04 11.89 9.51
N SER A 150 -21.76 10.80 9.81
CA SER A 150 -23.22 10.82 9.97
C SER A 150 -23.66 11.60 11.20
N PHE A 151 -22.89 11.55 12.30
CA PHE A 151 -23.15 12.35 13.50
C PHE A 151 -22.87 13.82 13.25
N ILE A 152 -21.80 14.15 12.54
CA ILE A 152 -21.48 15.53 12.14
C ILE A 152 -22.53 16.06 11.16
N CYS A 153 -22.93 15.29 10.14
CA CYS A 153 -24.00 15.66 9.22
C CYS A 153 -25.37 15.77 9.93
N SER A 154 -25.68 14.89 10.87
CA SER A 154 -26.92 14.96 11.66
C SER A 154 -26.90 16.14 12.63
N LEU A 155 -25.75 16.46 13.23
CA LEU A 155 -25.59 17.61 14.11
C LEU A 155 -25.68 18.92 13.32
N ILE A 156 -25.06 18.99 12.13
CA ILE A 156 -25.20 20.12 11.20
C ILE A 156 -26.65 20.25 10.73
N PHE A 157 -27.31 19.14 10.39
CA PHE A 157 -28.73 19.13 10.00
C PHE A 157 -29.65 19.58 11.14
N VAL A 158 -29.39 19.16 12.38
CA VAL A 158 -30.13 19.61 13.58
C VAL A 158 -29.86 21.09 13.87
N ILE A 159 -28.62 21.57 13.74
CA ILE A 159 -28.29 22.99 13.89
C ILE A 159 -28.95 23.83 12.79
N ILE A 160 -29.03 23.35 11.55
CA ILE A 160 -29.70 24.06 10.45
C ILE A 160 -31.23 24.01 10.61
N THR A 161 -31.78 22.88 11.05
CA THR A 161 -33.25 22.66 11.16
C THR A 161 -33.84 23.30 12.41
N TYR A 162 -33.07 23.36 13.52
CA TYR A 162 -33.54 23.88 14.82
C TYR A 162 -32.82 25.17 15.27
N GLY A 163 -31.73 25.57 14.61
CA GLY A 163 -30.87 26.71 15.00
C GLY A 163 -30.94 27.94 14.09
N ILE A 164 -31.94 28.04 13.21
CA ILE A 164 -32.32 29.31 12.53
C ILE A 164 -33.75 29.73 12.95
N ILE A 165 -34.15 29.46 14.19
CA ILE A 165 -35.39 30.01 14.77
C ILE A 165 -35.10 31.00 15.92
N THR A 166 -33.84 31.39 16.15
CA THR A 166 -33.51 32.44 17.15
C THR A 166 -32.69 33.59 16.58
N VAL A 167 -32.86 33.90 15.29
CA VAL A 167 -32.44 35.19 14.72
C VAL A 167 -33.50 35.62 13.70
N PHE A 168 -34.73 35.86 14.14
CA PHE A 168 -35.73 36.74 13.53
C PHE A 168 -37.07 36.51 14.25
N ILE A 169 -37.29 37.22 15.36
CA ILE A 169 -38.55 37.83 15.84
C ILE A 169 -38.17 38.55 17.14
N PHE A 170 -38.11 39.89 17.02
CA PHE A 170 -37.92 40.95 18.04
C PHE A 170 -36.71 40.89 18.97
#